data_AF-A0A6G1R473-F1
#
_entry.id   AF-A0A6G1R473-F1
#
_cell.length_a   1.000
_cell.length_b   1.000
_cell.length_c   1.000
_cell.angle_alpha   90.00
_cell.angle_beta   90.00
_cell.angle_gamma   90.00
#
_symmetry.space_group_name_H-M   'P 1'
#
loop_
_entity.id
_entity.type
_entity.pdbx_description
1 polymer ?
#
loop_
_entity_poly.entity_id
_entity_poly.type
_entity_poly.pdbx_seq_one_letter_code
_entity_poly.pdbx_strand_id
1 'polypeptide(L)'
;FYGLRKLQTLHLRSNSLRTIPVRLFWDCRSLEFLDLSTNRLRSLARNGFAGLIKLRELHLEHNQLTKINFAHFLRLSSLHTLFLQWNKISNLTCGMEWTWGTLEKLDLTG
;
A
#
# COMPACT_ATOMS: atom_id res chain seq x y z
N PHE A 1 3.68 11.40 9.95
CA PHE A 1 2.95 12.40 9.13
C PHE A 1 1.70 12.92 9.85
N TYR A 2 1.84 13.35 11.10
CA TYR A 2 0.69 13.83 11.89
C TYR A 2 0.20 15.16 11.34
N GLY A 3 -1.12 15.35 11.25
CA GLY A 3 -1.74 16.61 10.81
C GLY A 3 -1.63 16.96 9.32
N LEU A 4 -0.97 16.16 8.48
CA LEU A 4 -0.79 16.44 7.05
C LEU A 4 -2.04 16.14 6.20
N ARG A 5 -3.17 16.75 6.55
CA ARG A 5 -4.49 16.48 5.97
C ARG A 5 -4.64 16.92 4.51
N LYS A 6 -3.77 17.82 4.04
CA LYS A 6 -3.74 18.32 2.66
C LYS A 6 -2.68 17.66 1.78
N LEU A 7 -1.88 16.74 2.33
CA LEU A 7 -0.86 16.03 1.54
C LEU A 7 -1.53 15.16 0.49
N GLN A 8 -1.19 15.34 -0.79
CA GLN A 8 -1.76 14.60 -1.92
C GLN A 8 -0.79 13.57 -2.51
N THR A 9 0.51 13.88 -2.51
CA THR A 9 1.55 13.04 -3.09
C THR A 9 2.64 12.82 -2.06
N LEU A 10 3.08 11.57 -1.89
CA LEU A 10 4.18 11.23 -1.00
C LEU A 10 5.11 10.21 -1.66
N HIS A 11 6.36 10.63 -1.87
CA HIS A 11 7.43 9.76 -2.34
C HIS A 11 8.34 9.37 -1.17
N LEU A 12 8.43 8.07 -0.92
CA LEU A 12 9.35 7.44 0.02
C LEU A 12 10.18 6.34 -0.68
N ARG A 13 10.25 6.40 -2.01
CA ARG A 13 11.04 5.51 -2.85
C ARG A 13 12.52 5.51 -2.47
N SER A 14 13.18 4.37 -2.67
CA SER A 14 14.64 4.24 -2.54
C SER A 14 15.15 4.61 -1.14
N ASN A 15 14.34 4.32 -0.13
CA ASN A 15 14.76 4.39 1.26
C ASN A 15 15.13 2.98 1.77
N SER A 16 15.55 2.90 3.03
CA SER A 16 15.86 1.62 3.69
C SER A 16 14.73 1.16 4.63
N LEU A 17 13.47 1.50 4.32
CA LEU A 17 12.33 1.16 5.17
C LEU A 17 12.16 -0.36 5.23
N ARG A 18 12.15 -0.91 6.45
CA ARG A 18 11.92 -2.35 6.69
C ARG A 18 10.47 -2.64 7.10
N THR A 19 9.79 -1.64 7.66
CA THR A 19 8.44 -1.74 8.20
C THR A 19 7.70 -0.42 8.01
N ILE A 20 6.37 -0.49 7.87
CA ILE A 20 5.48 0.67 7.98
C ILE A 20 4.81 0.60 9.36
N PRO A 21 5.04 1.57 10.25
CA PRO A 21 4.35 1.66 11.53
C PRO A 21 2.83 1.71 11.35
N VAL A 22 2.12 1.09 12.29
CA VAL A 22 0.65 1.14 12.34
C VAL A 22 0.19 2.60 12.40
N ARG A 23 -0.82 2.97 11.60
CA ARG A 23 -1.41 4.33 11.56
C ARG A 23 -0.44 5.46 11.18
N LEU A 24 0.72 5.17 10.59
CA LEU A 24 1.68 6.21 10.17
C LEU A 24 1.05 7.30 9.29
N PHE A 25 0.10 6.92 8.44
CA PHE A 25 -0.58 7.79 7.49
C PHE A 25 -2.02 8.18 7.89
N TRP A 26 -2.40 7.97 9.15
CA TRP A 26 -3.79 8.12 9.60
C TRP A 26 -4.43 9.47 9.28
N ASP A 27 -3.64 10.55 9.36
CA ASP A 27 -4.11 11.91 9.09
C ASP A 27 -4.00 12.32 7.61
N CYS A 28 -3.34 11.53 6.76
CA CYS A 28 -3.10 11.83 5.34
C CYS A 28 -4.33 11.52 4.47
N ARG A 29 -5.51 12.02 4.86
CA ARG A 29 -6.80 11.67 4.24
C ARG A 29 -6.98 12.18 2.80
N SER A 30 -6.15 13.13 2.37
CA SER A 30 -6.15 13.65 1.00
C SER A 30 -5.08 13.02 0.11
N LEU A 31 -4.34 12.03 0.61
CA LEU A 31 -3.27 11.40 -0.17
C LEU A 31 -3.88 10.59 -1.31
N GLU A 32 -3.45 10.89 -2.53
CA GLU A 32 -3.89 10.27 -3.78
C GLU A 32 -2.80 9.35 -4.36
N PHE A 33 -1.52 9.69 -4.13
CA PHE A 33 -0.36 8.93 -4.61
C PHE A 33 0.63 8.62 -3.47
N LEU A 34 1.03 7.35 -3.35
CA LEU A 34 2.02 6.90 -2.39
C LEU A 34 3.04 5.97 -3.04
N ASP A 35 4.30 6.40 -3.06
CA ASP A 35 5.41 5.60 -3.55
C ASP A 35 6.31 5.10 -2.42
N LEU A 36 6.27 3.78 -2.19
CA LEU A 36 7.10 3.05 -1.23
C LEU A 36 8.00 2.03 -1.95
N SER A 37 8.16 2.16 -3.27
CA SER A 37 8.96 1.25 -4.08
C SER A 37 10.44 1.29 -3.71
N THR A 38 11.18 0.23 -4.08
CA THR A 38 12.63 0.17 -3.87
C THR A 38 13.01 0.35 -2.39
N ASN A 39 12.27 -0.30 -1.50
CA ASN A 39 12.55 -0.32 -0.06
C ASN A 39 12.91 -1.76 0.38
N ARG A 40 12.87 -2.05 1.68
CA ARG A 40 13.20 -3.36 2.25
C ARG A 40 12.03 -3.94 3.05
N LEU A 41 10.80 -3.60 2.66
CA LEU A 41 9.58 -4.04 3.34
C LEU A 41 9.43 -5.56 3.19
N ARG A 42 9.29 -6.27 4.31
CA ARG A 42 9.12 -7.74 4.33
C ARG A 42 7.69 -8.19 4.57
N SER A 43 6.90 -7.32 5.17
CA SER A 43 5.49 -7.55 5.51
C SER A 43 4.77 -6.22 5.60
N LEU A 44 3.45 -6.26 5.39
CA LEU A 44 2.56 -5.12 5.62
C LEU A 44 1.89 -5.30 6.98
N ALA A 45 1.90 -4.25 7.79
CA ALA A 45 1.21 -4.27 9.08
C ALA A 45 -0.31 -4.16 8.87
N ARG A 46 -1.09 -4.82 9.73
CA ARG A 46 -2.54 -4.60 9.79
C ARG A 46 -2.81 -3.11 10.02
N ASN A 47 -3.67 -2.52 9.18
CA ASN A 47 -3.99 -1.09 9.21
C ASN A 47 -2.77 -0.16 8.93
N GLY A 48 -1.71 -0.65 8.28
CA GLY A 48 -0.56 0.19 7.89
C GLY A 48 -0.95 1.34 6.96
N PHE A 49 -1.95 1.14 6.11
CA PHE A 49 -2.49 2.14 5.18
C PHE A 49 -3.82 2.75 5.64
N ALA A 50 -4.19 2.58 6.90
CA ALA A 50 -5.45 3.13 7.39
C ALA A 50 -5.43 4.67 7.36
N GLY A 51 -6.53 5.27 6.90
CA GLY A 51 -6.68 6.71 6.72
C GLY A 51 -6.52 7.18 5.27
N LEU A 52 -5.91 6.36 4.41
CA LEU A 52 -5.65 6.66 3.00
C LEU A 52 -6.89 6.43 2.09
N ILE A 53 -8.03 7.00 2.47
CA ILE A 53 -9.33 6.77 1.83
C ILE A 53 -9.42 7.32 0.39
N LYS A 54 -8.56 8.27 0.03
CA LYS A 54 -8.49 8.88 -1.31
C LYS A 54 -7.33 8.34 -2.16
N LEU A 55 -6.56 7.37 -1.65
CA LEU A 55 -5.41 6.85 -2.36
C LEU A 55 -5.86 6.13 -3.62
N ARG A 56 -5.29 6.53 -4.76
CA ARG A 56 -5.56 5.98 -6.08
C ARG A 56 -4.46 5.07 -6.57
N GLU A 57 -3.22 5.39 -6.21
CA GLU A 57 -2.04 4.69 -6.71
C GLU A 57 -1.07 4.38 -5.57
N LEU A 58 -0.70 3.10 -5.47
CA LEU A 58 0.20 2.59 -4.46
C LEU A 58 1.31 1.76 -5.10
N HIS A 59 2.55 2.23 -4.94
CA HIS A 59 3.76 1.53 -5.37
C HIS A 59 4.40 0.79 -4.21
N LEU A 60 4.52 -0.53 -4.35
CA LEU A 60 5.19 -1.43 -3.41
C LEU A 60 6.20 -2.35 -4.12
N GLU A 61 6.46 -2.13 -5.40
CA GLU A 61 7.43 -2.89 -6.19
C GLU A 61 8.87 -2.76 -5.67
N HIS A 62 9.72 -3.73 -6.02
CA HIS A 62 11.11 -3.79 -5.56
C HIS A 62 11.24 -3.74 -4.03
N ASN A 63 10.38 -4.49 -3.33
CA ASN A 63 10.48 -4.75 -1.90
C ASN A 63 10.80 -6.24 -1.64
N GLN A 64 10.61 -6.71 -0.41
CA GLN A 64 10.88 -8.10 0.01
C GLN A 64 9.62 -8.75 0.56
N LEU A 65 8.43 -8.32 0.11
CA LEU A 65 7.16 -8.83 0.60
C LEU A 65 7.02 -10.31 0.23
N THR A 66 6.73 -11.16 1.21
CA THR A 66 6.58 -12.62 1.00
C THR A 66 5.14 -13.08 1.06
N LYS A 67 4.30 -12.39 1.83
CA LYS A 67 2.88 -12.69 2.00
C LYS A 67 2.07 -11.43 1.81
N ILE A 68 1.02 -11.51 1.00
CA ILE A 68 0.02 -10.45 0.88
C ILE A 68 -1.32 -10.98 1.38
N ASN A 69 -1.84 -10.32 2.41
CA ASN A 69 -3.24 -10.41 2.77
C ASN A 69 -3.92 -9.13 2.27
N PHE A 70 -4.85 -9.28 1.35
CA PHE A 70 -5.52 -8.12 0.75
C PHE A 70 -6.44 -7.38 1.72
N ALA A 71 -6.76 -7.96 2.88
CA ALA A 71 -7.40 -7.23 3.98
C ALA A 71 -6.57 -6.03 4.47
N HIS A 72 -5.27 -5.97 4.18
CA HIS A 72 -4.44 -4.79 4.46
C HIS A 72 -4.83 -3.55 3.65
N PHE A 73 -5.50 -3.76 2.51
CA PHE A 73 -5.90 -2.72 1.57
C PHE A 73 -7.41 -2.43 1.61
N LEU A 74 -8.18 -3.12 2.46
CA LEU A 74 -9.65 -3.02 2.54
C LEU A 74 -10.16 -1.57 2.69
N ARG A 75 -9.38 -0.69 3.31
CA ARG A 75 -9.73 0.71 3.55
C ARG A 75 -9.34 1.66 2.41
N LEU A 76 -8.69 1.15 1.36
CA LEU A 76 -8.28 1.91 0.18
C LEU A 76 -9.42 1.89 -0.85
N SER A 77 -10.57 2.44 -0.48
CA SER A 77 -11.80 2.39 -1.30
C SER A 77 -11.66 3.08 -2.66
N SER A 78 -10.70 3.99 -2.80
CA SER A 78 -10.44 4.74 -4.03
C SER A 78 -9.25 4.19 -4.83
N LEU A 79 -8.71 3.01 -4.49
CA LEU A 79 -7.50 2.49 -5.11
C LEU A 79 -7.79 1.97 -6.52
N HIS A 80 -7.10 2.52 -7.52
CA HIS A 80 -7.21 2.12 -8.92
C HIS A 80 -6.02 1.27 -9.35
N THR A 81 -4.83 1.56 -8.83
CA THR A 81 -3.59 0.91 -9.23
C THR A 81 -2.76 0.44 -8.03
N LEU A 82 -2.36 -0.83 -8.05
CA LEU A 82 -1.46 -1.44 -7.09
C LEU A 82 -0.31 -2.17 -7.80
N PHE A 83 0.91 -1.69 -7.55
CA PHE A 83 2.14 -2.30 -8.04
C PHE A 83 2.82 -3.12 -6.94
N LEU A 84 3.00 -4.42 -7.19
CA LEU A 84 3.62 -5.38 -6.29
C LEU A 84 4.72 -6.20 -6.98
N GLN A 85 5.03 -5.93 -8.24
CA GLN A 85 6.06 -6.61 -9.01
C GLN A 85 7.43 -6.57 -8.33
N TRP A 86 8.31 -7.51 -8.65
CA TRP A 86 9.66 -7.58 -8.07
C TRP A 86 9.67 -7.64 -6.52
N ASN A 87 8.70 -8.35 -5.95
CA ASN A 87 8.72 -8.79 -4.55
C ASN A 87 9.08 -10.28 -4.46
N LYS A 88 8.86 -10.91 -3.30
CA LYS A 88 9.12 -12.34 -3.08
C LYS A 88 7.83 -13.07 -2.71
N ILE A 89 6.72 -12.64 -3.30
CA ILE A 89 5.37 -13.05 -2.89
C ILE A 89 5.17 -14.51 -3.28
N SER A 90 5.01 -15.37 -2.28
CA SER A 90 4.71 -16.78 -2.46
C SER A 90 3.36 -17.18 -1.88
N ASN A 91 2.69 -16.26 -1.18
CA ASN A 91 1.40 -16.52 -0.57
C ASN A 91 0.48 -15.29 -0.67
N LEU A 92 -0.69 -15.50 -1.27
CA LEU A 92 -1.76 -14.53 -1.41
C LEU A 92 -2.97 -15.04 -0.61
N THR A 93 -3.49 -14.20 0.28
CA THR A 93 -4.70 -14.51 1.05
C THR A 93 -5.77 -13.47 0.83
N CYS A 94 -6.98 -13.96 0.58
CA CYS A 94 -8.19 -13.20 0.36
C CYS A 94 -9.05 -13.33 1.63
N GLY A 95 -9.28 -12.24 2.37
CA GLY A 95 -10.35 -12.22 3.38
C GLY A 95 -11.71 -12.34 2.70
N MET A 96 -12.61 -13.16 3.24
CA MET A 96 -13.94 -13.44 2.67
C MET A 96 -14.71 -12.12 2.45
N GLU A 97 -15.33 -11.96 1.28
CA GLU A 97 -15.98 -10.75 0.72
C GLU A 97 -15.06 -9.73 0.04
N TRP A 98 -14.35 -10.14 -1.02
CA TRP A 98 -13.67 -9.21 -1.91
C TRP A 98 -14.61 -8.56 -2.91
N THR A 99 -14.69 -7.23 -2.88
CA THR A 99 -15.06 -6.41 -4.04
C THR A 99 -14.16 -5.17 -4.07
N TRP A 100 -13.13 -5.19 -4.94
CA TRP A 100 -12.48 -3.94 -5.37
C TRP A 100 -13.23 -3.43 -6.58
N GLY A 101 -14.34 -2.71 -6.35
CA GLY A 101 -15.13 -2.13 -7.43
C GLY A 101 -14.38 -1.08 -8.25
N THR A 102 -13.26 -0.57 -7.73
CA THR A 102 -12.49 0.55 -8.31
C THR A 102 -11.11 0.16 -8.82
N LEU A 103 -10.61 -1.04 -8.52
CA LEU A 103 -9.27 -1.41 -8.96
C LEU A 103 -9.27 -1.79 -10.44
N GLU A 104 -8.46 -1.06 -11.20
CA GLU A 104 -8.27 -1.26 -12.63
C GLU A 104 -6.98 -2.04 -12.92
N LYS A 105 -5.95 -1.91 -12.07
CA LYS A 105 -4.65 -2.51 -12.30
C LYS A 105 -4.03 -3.11 -11.03
N LEU A 106 -3.70 -4.40 -11.12
CA LEU A 106 -2.89 -5.13 -10.15
C LEU A 106 -1.73 -5.80 -10.89
N ASP A 107 -0.50 -5.44 -10.54
CA ASP A 107 0.70 -6.04 -11.11
C ASP A 107 1.45 -6.84 -10.05
N LEU A 108 1.57 -8.14 -10.27
CA LEU A 108 2.27 -9.11 -9.41
C LEU A 108 3.48 -9.74 -10.13
N THR A 109 3.87 -9.23 -11.30
CA THR A 109 4.88 -9.87 -12.16
C THR A 109 6.29 -9.87 -11.54
N GLY A 110 7.12 -10.84 -11.93
CA GLY A 110 8.47 -11.06 -11.38
C GLY A 110 8.60 -12.39 -10.65
#